data_AF-K2DJZ4-F1
#
_entry.id   AF-K2DJZ4-F1
#
_cell.length_a   1.000
_cell.length_b   1.000
_cell.length_c   1.000
_cell.angle_alpha   90.00
_cell.angle_beta   90.00
_cell.angle_gamma   90.00
#
_symmetry.space_group_name_H-M   'P 1'
#
loop_
_entity.id
_entity.type
_entity.pdbx_description
1 polymer ?
#
loop_
_entity_poly.entity_id
_entity_poly.type
_entity_poly.pdbx_seq_one_letter_code
_entity_poly.pdbx_strand_id
1 'polypeptide(L)'
;MNLLRQRCAVFGIAFFILFALFSPRVQANAYEAELPAGLASATDMCALLPCTDVFPGATHFSERKGQPPYVEAYDKAGADKKLLGYVMLSTDITDTPAYSGKPVVTLIGMDTKGIFVGVKVLKHSEPILLLGIPESALLNFNAQYLGKSVADK
;
A
#
# COMPACT_ATOMS: atom_id res chain seq x y z
N MET A 1 16.29 -24.68 48.49
CA MET A 1 15.21 -25.07 47.54
C MET A 1 14.64 -23.92 46.69
N ASN A 2 15.01 -22.64 46.89
CA ASN A 2 14.42 -21.52 46.11
C ASN A 2 15.27 -20.99 44.93
N LEU A 3 16.59 -21.27 44.87
CA LEU A 3 17.44 -20.73 43.79
C LEU A 3 17.32 -21.47 42.44
N LEU A 4 16.94 -22.75 42.45
CA LEU A 4 16.83 -23.56 41.24
C LEU A 4 15.52 -23.28 40.46
N ARG A 5 14.47 -22.80 41.15
CA ARG A 5 13.16 -22.49 40.57
C ARG A 5 13.13 -21.15 39.82
N GLN A 6 13.96 -20.18 40.21
CA GLN A 6 14.07 -18.88 39.53
C GLN A 6 14.80 -18.96 38.19
N ARG A 7 15.71 -19.92 38.00
CA ARG A 7 16.48 -20.07 36.75
C ARG A 7 15.65 -20.65 35.60
N CYS A 8 14.67 -21.52 35.89
CA CYS A 8 13.76 -22.05 34.88
C CYS A 8 12.74 -21.02 34.39
N ALA A 9 12.30 -20.09 35.25
CA ALA A 9 11.33 -19.05 34.87
C ALA A 9 11.92 -18.01 33.91
N VAL A 10 13.19 -17.63 34.07
CA VAL A 10 13.85 -16.63 33.21
C VAL A 10 14.11 -17.18 31.80
N PHE A 11 14.47 -18.46 31.67
CA PHE A 11 14.65 -19.11 30.37
C PHE A 11 13.34 -19.27 29.58
N GLY A 12 12.21 -19.53 30.27
CA GLY A 12 10.90 -19.64 29.62
C GLY A 12 10.37 -18.31 29.06
N ILE A 13 10.64 -17.18 29.75
CA ILE A 13 10.20 -15.85 29.31
C ILE A 13 11.05 -15.35 28.13
N ALA A 14 12.36 -15.61 28.13
CA ALA A 14 13.24 -15.23 27.02
C ALA A 14 12.89 -15.96 25.70
N PHE A 15 12.47 -17.22 25.78
CA PHE A 15 12.06 -18.01 24.61
C PHE A 15 10.74 -17.52 23.99
N PHE A 16 9.80 -17.05 24.82
CA PHE A 16 8.52 -16.47 24.35
C PHE A 16 8.68 -15.11 23.67
N ILE A 17 9.59 -14.26 24.15
CA ILE A 17 9.88 -12.95 23.53
C ILE A 17 10.59 -13.13 22.18
N LEU A 18 11.45 -14.15 22.04
CA LEU A 18 12.14 -14.42 20.78
C LEU A 18 11.17 -14.94 19.68
N PHE A 19 10.12 -15.69 20.03
CA PHE A 19 9.13 -16.18 19.08
C PHE A 19 8.18 -15.08 18.56
N ALA A 20 7.86 -14.08 19.40
CA ALA A 20 6.99 -12.96 19.00
C ALA A 20 7.62 -12.08 17.90
N LEU A 21 8.94 -12.02 17.84
CA LEU A 21 9.70 -11.24 16.83
C LEU A 21 9.74 -11.91 15.44
N PHE A 22 9.37 -13.20 15.34
CA PHE A 22 9.34 -13.97 14.10
C PHE A 22 7.92 -14.33 13.67
N SER A 23 6.94 -13.47 13.95
CA SER A 23 5.63 -13.60 13.31
C SER A 23 5.82 -13.47 11.79
N PRO A 24 5.52 -14.50 10.97
CA PRO A 24 5.55 -14.34 9.53
C PRO A 24 4.54 -13.24 9.17
N ARG A 25 5.01 -12.21 8.46
CA ARG A 25 4.10 -11.23 7.86
C ARG A 25 3.29 -11.99 6.82
N VAL A 26 2.05 -12.32 7.16
CA VAL A 26 1.08 -12.80 6.18
C VAL A 26 0.94 -11.68 5.15
N GLN A 27 1.47 -11.91 3.94
CA GLN A 27 1.17 -11.04 2.81
C GLN A 27 -0.32 -11.23 2.52
N ALA A 28 -1.11 -10.19 2.78
CA ALA A 28 -2.50 -10.18 2.36
C ALA A 28 -2.51 -10.26 0.82
N ASN A 29 -3.20 -11.28 0.30
CA ASN A 29 -3.45 -11.44 -1.13
C ASN A 29 -4.46 -10.35 -1.57
N ALA A 30 -4.25 -9.70 -2.71
CA ALA A 30 -5.15 -8.67 -3.22
C ALA A 30 -6.37 -9.25 -3.95
N TYR A 31 -6.39 -10.55 -4.21
CA TYR A 31 -7.53 -11.25 -4.80
C TYR A 31 -8.76 -11.17 -3.90
N GLU A 32 -9.82 -10.57 -4.43
CA GLU A 32 -11.08 -10.29 -3.76
C GLU A 32 -10.95 -9.62 -2.37
N ALA A 33 -9.82 -8.96 -2.11
CA ALA A 33 -9.60 -8.22 -0.86
C ALA A 33 -10.75 -7.22 -0.60
N GLU A 34 -11.16 -7.10 0.66
CA GLU A 34 -12.15 -6.13 1.08
C GLU A 34 -11.51 -4.75 1.19
N LEU A 35 -12.08 -3.76 0.48
CA LEU A 35 -11.66 -2.38 0.62
C LEU A 35 -12.48 -1.69 1.72
N PRO A 36 -11.90 -0.70 2.43
CA PRO A 36 -12.63 0.08 3.42
C PRO A 36 -13.94 0.66 2.85
N ALA A 37 -15.01 0.59 3.64
CA ALA A 37 -16.30 1.16 3.25
C ALA A 37 -16.17 2.67 2.99
N GLY A 38 -16.83 3.16 1.93
CA GLY A 38 -16.81 4.58 1.58
C GLY A 38 -15.48 5.09 0.99
N LEU A 39 -14.53 4.21 0.65
CA LEU A 39 -13.21 4.62 0.13
C LEU A 39 -13.28 5.58 -1.07
N ALA A 40 -14.27 5.40 -1.95
CA ALA A 40 -14.46 6.24 -3.15
C ALA A 40 -14.82 7.70 -2.81
N SER A 41 -15.37 7.96 -1.63
CA SER A 41 -15.80 9.31 -1.19
C SER A 41 -15.10 9.80 0.08
N ALA A 42 -14.21 9.00 0.66
CA ALA A 42 -13.51 9.35 1.89
C ALA A 42 -12.65 10.62 1.70
N THR A 43 -12.92 11.65 2.51
CA THR A 43 -12.17 12.92 2.49
C THR A 43 -10.69 12.71 2.83
N ASP A 44 -10.41 11.97 3.90
CA ASP A 44 -9.05 11.53 4.26
C ASP A 44 -8.84 10.08 3.78
N MET A 45 -8.40 9.95 2.52
CA MET A 45 -8.11 8.65 1.91
C MET A 45 -6.95 7.92 2.60
N CYS A 46 -5.92 8.66 3.01
CA CYS A 46 -4.69 8.08 3.55
C CYS A 46 -4.82 7.68 5.02
N ALA A 47 -5.90 8.08 5.71
CA ALA A 47 -6.32 7.44 6.95
C ALA A 47 -6.86 6.01 6.76
N LEU A 48 -7.36 5.68 5.56
CA LEU A 48 -7.93 4.36 5.25
C LEU A 48 -6.97 3.43 4.50
N LEU A 49 -5.98 4.00 3.80
CA LEU A 49 -5.07 3.27 2.91
C LEU A 49 -3.61 3.49 3.29
N PRO A 50 -2.73 2.51 3.00
CA PRO A 50 -1.31 2.60 3.34
C PRO A 50 -0.54 3.48 2.34
N CYS A 51 -0.81 4.79 2.30
CA CYS A 51 -0.18 5.72 1.36
C CYS A 51 1.34 5.80 1.49
N THR A 52 1.90 5.54 2.67
CA THR A 52 3.35 5.45 2.89
C THR A 52 4.01 4.32 2.11
N ASP A 53 3.27 3.26 1.76
CA ASP A 53 3.81 2.12 1.01
C ASP A 53 4.10 2.47 -0.45
N VAL A 54 3.42 3.50 -1.00
CA VAL A 54 3.59 3.95 -2.38
C VAL A 54 4.33 5.27 -2.50
N PHE A 55 4.69 5.89 -1.38
CA PHE A 55 5.40 7.17 -1.38
C PHE A 55 6.54 7.18 -0.36
N PRO A 56 7.69 6.57 -0.70
CA PRO A 56 8.87 6.60 0.15
C PRO A 56 9.30 8.04 0.50
N GLY A 57 9.51 8.30 1.79
CA GLY A 57 9.92 9.62 2.29
C GLY A 57 8.77 10.57 2.62
N ALA A 58 7.52 10.26 2.22
CA ALA A 58 6.37 11.00 2.71
C ALA A 58 5.92 10.47 4.09
N THR A 59 5.64 11.39 5.01
CA THR A 59 5.12 11.05 6.36
C THR A 59 3.78 11.71 6.66
N HIS A 60 3.34 12.64 5.79
CA HIS A 60 2.09 13.36 5.95
C HIS A 60 1.38 13.51 4.61
N PHE A 61 0.05 13.44 4.63
CA PHE A 61 -0.78 13.44 3.43
C PHE A 61 -1.94 14.43 3.61
N SER A 62 -2.36 15.08 2.53
CA SER A 62 -3.55 15.94 2.56
C SER A 62 -4.84 15.13 2.54
N GLU A 63 -5.97 15.79 2.82
CA GLU A 63 -7.26 15.33 2.31
C GLU A 63 -7.26 15.29 0.78
N ARG A 64 -8.24 14.59 0.20
CA ARG A 64 -8.44 14.55 -1.25
C ARG A 64 -8.67 15.95 -1.81
N LYS A 65 -8.06 16.20 -2.97
CA LYS A 65 -8.10 17.45 -3.73
C LYS A 65 -8.33 17.17 -5.21
N GLY A 66 -8.72 18.22 -5.94
CA GLY A 66 -8.74 18.22 -7.39
C GLY A 66 -9.86 17.39 -8.03
N GLN A 67 -9.86 17.41 -9.36
CA GLN A 67 -10.71 16.61 -10.24
C GLN A 67 -9.87 16.25 -11.49
N PRO A 68 -9.45 14.98 -11.66
CA PRO A 68 -9.75 13.82 -10.82
C PRO A 68 -9.14 13.92 -9.40
N PRO A 69 -9.68 13.21 -8.39
CA PRO A 69 -9.19 13.25 -7.02
C PRO A 69 -7.74 12.75 -6.86
N TYR A 70 -6.95 13.47 -6.07
CA TYR A 70 -5.61 13.07 -5.63
C TYR A 70 -5.33 13.54 -4.19
N VAL A 71 -4.30 13.01 -3.59
CA VAL A 71 -3.78 13.42 -2.27
C VAL A 71 -2.35 13.91 -2.43
N GLU A 72 -2.01 15.05 -1.84
CA GLU A 72 -0.62 15.54 -1.80
C GLU A 72 0.18 14.79 -0.74
N ALA A 73 1.39 14.39 -1.09
CA ALA A 73 2.34 13.72 -0.20
C ALA A 73 3.43 14.71 0.26
N TYR A 74 3.64 14.78 1.57
CA TYR A 74 4.57 15.70 2.22
C TYR A 74 5.60 14.96 3.06
N ASP A 75 6.79 15.54 3.17
CA ASP A 75 7.88 15.01 4.01
C ASP A 75 7.55 15.04 5.51
N LYS A 76 6.75 16.03 5.95
CA LYS A 76 6.32 16.22 7.34
C LYS A 76 5.01 17.00 7.44
N ALA A 77 4.48 17.08 8.67
CA ALA A 77 3.39 18.00 9.01
C ALA A 77 3.94 19.41 9.29
N GLY A 78 3.06 20.41 9.27
CA GLY A 78 3.39 21.81 9.59
C GLY A 78 3.43 22.75 8.38
N ALA A 79 3.71 24.04 8.65
CA ALA A 79 3.68 25.10 7.64
C ALA A 79 4.89 25.07 6.69
N ASP A 80 6.03 24.55 7.13
CA ASP A 80 7.28 24.44 6.37
C ASP A 80 7.43 23.06 5.70
N LYS A 81 6.33 22.33 5.53
CA LYS A 81 6.30 21.05 4.83
C LYS A 81 6.66 21.22 3.36
N LYS A 82 7.37 20.23 2.82
CA LYS A 82 7.75 20.18 1.40
C LYS A 82 6.83 19.22 0.66
N LEU A 83 6.20 19.70 -0.42
CA LEU A 83 5.47 18.83 -1.34
C LEU A 83 6.46 17.91 -2.06
N LEU A 84 6.26 16.61 -1.91
CA LEU A 84 7.07 15.59 -2.57
C LEU A 84 6.39 15.07 -3.85
N GLY A 85 5.06 15.03 -3.87
CA GLY A 85 4.29 14.55 -5.01
C GLY A 85 2.85 14.24 -4.62
N TYR A 86 2.27 13.23 -5.26
CA TYR A 86 0.85 12.91 -5.21
C TYR A 86 0.62 11.41 -5.01
N VAL A 87 -0.50 11.06 -4.36
CA VAL A 87 -1.03 9.71 -4.22
C VAL A 87 -2.47 9.67 -4.74
N MET A 88 -2.83 8.64 -5.49
CA MET A 88 -4.16 8.50 -6.10
C MET A 88 -4.56 7.03 -6.24
N LEU A 89 -5.86 6.74 -6.33
CA LEU A 89 -6.34 5.43 -6.77
C LEU A 89 -6.54 5.42 -8.28
N SER A 90 -6.28 4.28 -8.93
CA SER A 90 -6.61 4.07 -10.34
C SER A 90 -8.06 4.43 -10.64
N THR A 91 -8.99 4.01 -9.77
CA THR A 91 -10.44 4.23 -9.90
C THR A 91 -10.87 5.69 -9.70
N ASP A 92 -10.05 6.52 -9.06
CA ASP A 92 -10.33 7.96 -8.97
C ASP A 92 -10.03 8.67 -10.29
N ILE A 93 -9.10 8.14 -11.07
CA ILE A 93 -8.70 8.68 -12.37
C ILE A 93 -9.60 8.12 -13.48
N THR A 94 -9.73 6.80 -13.52
CA THR A 94 -10.59 6.10 -14.47
C THR A 94 -10.98 4.73 -13.94
N ASP A 95 -12.29 4.45 -13.93
CA ASP A 95 -12.82 3.14 -13.57
C ASP A 95 -12.78 2.20 -14.79
N THR A 96 -11.57 1.72 -15.12
CA THR A 96 -11.35 0.83 -16.27
C THR A 96 -11.59 -0.63 -15.85
N PRO A 97 -12.57 -1.34 -16.45
CA PRO A 97 -12.81 -2.74 -16.15
C PRO A 97 -11.67 -3.62 -16.67
N ALA A 98 -11.30 -4.64 -15.89
CA ALA A 98 -10.39 -5.70 -16.30
C ALA A 98 -11.16 -6.92 -16.85
N TYR A 99 -10.51 -8.09 -17.02
CA TYR A 99 -11.14 -9.25 -17.64
C TYR A 99 -12.34 -9.77 -16.85
N SER A 100 -12.31 -9.63 -15.52
CA SER A 100 -13.44 -9.96 -14.64
C SER A 100 -14.64 -9.01 -14.76
N GLY A 101 -14.50 -7.90 -15.50
CA GLY A 101 -15.48 -6.81 -15.56
C GLY A 101 -15.42 -5.86 -14.36
N LYS A 102 -14.53 -6.11 -13.38
CA LYS A 102 -14.25 -5.22 -12.25
C LYS A 102 -12.87 -4.57 -12.42
N PRO A 103 -12.61 -3.40 -11.83
CA PRO A 103 -11.30 -2.76 -11.90
C PRO A 103 -10.24 -3.51 -11.08
N VAL A 104 -8.98 -3.38 -11.47
CA VAL A 104 -7.83 -3.60 -10.58
C VAL A 104 -7.60 -2.30 -9.82
N VAL A 105 -7.92 -2.31 -8.53
CA VAL A 105 -7.79 -1.13 -7.67
C VAL A 105 -6.35 -1.01 -7.24
N THR A 106 -5.69 0.05 -7.69
CA THR A 106 -4.25 0.28 -7.48
C THR A 106 -4.05 1.62 -6.82
N LEU A 107 -3.29 1.64 -5.72
CA LEU A 107 -2.77 2.85 -5.10
C LEU A 107 -1.45 3.22 -5.78
N ILE A 108 -1.35 4.46 -6.23
CA ILE A 108 -0.25 4.94 -7.05
C ILE A 108 0.37 6.15 -6.35
N GLY A 109 1.69 6.18 -6.25
CA GLY A 109 2.47 7.34 -5.83
C GLY A 109 3.28 7.90 -7.00
N MET A 110 3.25 9.21 -7.17
CA MET A 110 3.89 9.91 -8.28
C MET A 110 4.57 11.19 -7.78
N ASP A 111 5.85 11.40 -8.13
CA ASP A 111 6.54 12.63 -7.75
C ASP A 111 6.02 13.85 -8.54
N THR A 112 6.50 15.04 -8.18
CA THR A 112 6.10 16.30 -8.83
C THR A 112 6.54 16.42 -10.29
N LYS A 113 7.37 15.51 -10.79
CA LYS A 113 7.83 15.44 -12.18
C LYS A 113 7.06 14.40 -13.00
N GLY A 114 6.11 13.70 -12.40
CA GLY A 114 5.34 12.67 -13.07
C GLY A 114 6.05 11.32 -13.11
N ILE A 115 7.03 11.07 -12.23
CA ILE A 115 7.70 9.78 -12.10
C ILE A 115 6.94 8.90 -11.11
N PHE A 116 6.65 7.66 -11.47
CA PHE A 116 6.08 6.69 -10.54
C PHE A 116 7.10 6.34 -9.44
N VAL A 117 6.76 6.64 -8.19
CA VAL A 117 7.61 6.35 -7.01
C VAL A 117 7.11 5.18 -6.18
N GLY A 118 5.89 4.70 -6.45
CA GLY A 118 5.33 3.51 -5.82
C GLY A 118 4.02 3.10 -6.47
N VAL A 119 3.76 1.80 -6.51
CA VAL A 119 2.52 1.21 -7.04
C VAL A 119 2.15 0.02 -6.17
N LYS A 120 0.90 -0.05 -5.72
CA LYS A 120 0.40 -1.15 -4.89
C LYS A 120 -1.00 -1.57 -5.34
N VAL A 121 -1.15 -2.82 -5.76
CA VAL A 121 -2.46 -3.42 -6.00
C VAL A 121 -3.14 -3.64 -4.66
N LEU A 122 -4.33 -3.07 -4.49
CA LEU A 122 -5.14 -3.16 -3.27
C LEU A 122 -6.24 -4.24 -3.40
N LYS A 123 -6.84 -4.35 -4.57
CA LYS A 123 -7.87 -5.36 -4.88
C LYS A 123 -7.85 -5.72 -6.36
N HIS A 124 -8.04 -6.99 -6.67
CA HIS A 124 -8.44 -7.42 -8.01
C HIS A 124 -9.41 -8.61 -7.92
N SER A 125 -10.14 -8.86 -9.00
CA SER A 125 -11.10 -9.98 -9.09
C SER A 125 -10.78 -10.93 -10.26
N GLU A 126 -9.56 -10.86 -10.77
CA GLU A 126 -9.14 -11.54 -12.01
C GLU A 126 -9.12 -13.08 -11.86
N PRO A 127 -10.07 -13.81 -12.47
CA PRO A 127 -10.14 -15.27 -12.34
C PRO A 127 -9.00 -15.97 -13.07
N ILE A 128 -8.43 -15.35 -14.10
CA ILE A 128 -7.32 -15.93 -14.87
C ILE A 128 -6.06 -16.15 -14.01
N LEU A 129 -5.88 -15.34 -12.97
CA LEU A 129 -4.78 -15.48 -12.01
C LEU A 129 -4.97 -16.69 -11.07
N LEU A 130 -6.17 -17.28 -11.02
CA LEU A 130 -6.41 -18.54 -10.30
C LEU A 130 -6.21 -19.77 -11.17
N LEU A 131 -6.11 -19.60 -12.50
CA LEU A 131 -6.06 -20.69 -13.48
C LEU A 131 -4.63 -20.99 -13.96
N GLY A 132 -3.61 -20.57 -13.20
CA GLY A 132 -2.20 -20.94 -13.43
C GLY A 132 -1.23 -19.78 -13.62
N ILE A 133 -1.69 -18.53 -13.64
CA ILE A 133 -0.83 -17.34 -13.62
C ILE A 133 -0.75 -16.82 -12.19
N PRO A 134 0.40 -16.88 -11.50
CA PRO A 134 0.46 -16.42 -10.11
C PRO A 134 0.18 -14.92 -10.00
N GLU A 135 -0.41 -14.48 -8.88
CA GLU A 135 -0.66 -13.05 -8.58
C GLU A 135 0.61 -12.19 -8.71
N SER A 136 1.79 -12.77 -8.42
CA SER A 136 3.08 -12.10 -8.59
C SER A 136 3.32 -11.61 -10.03
N ALA A 137 2.71 -12.21 -11.05
CA ALA A 137 2.77 -11.70 -12.42
C ALA A 137 2.11 -10.32 -12.55
N LEU A 138 0.96 -10.12 -11.91
CA LEU A 138 0.28 -8.82 -11.85
C LEU A 138 1.11 -7.80 -11.06
N LEU A 139 1.67 -8.21 -9.92
CA LEU A 139 2.52 -7.34 -9.11
C LEU A 139 3.78 -6.92 -9.87
N ASN A 140 4.44 -7.86 -10.55
CA ASN A 140 5.63 -7.58 -11.37
C ASN A 140 5.31 -6.69 -12.58
N PHE A 141 4.15 -6.90 -13.22
CA PHE A 141 3.68 -6.02 -14.28
C PHE A 141 3.50 -4.58 -13.78
N ASN A 142 2.96 -4.38 -12.59
CA ASN A 142 2.83 -3.03 -12.01
C ASN A 142 4.20 -2.44 -11.60
N ALA A 143 5.11 -3.26 -11.09
CA ALA A 143 6.44 -2.82 -10.66
C ALA A 143 7.29 -2.26 -11.82
N GLN A 144 7.01 -2.64 -13.07
CA GLN A 144 7.75 -2.14 -14.23
C GLN A 144 7.64 -0.62 -14.44
N TYR A 145 6.59 0.01 -13.89
CA TYR A 145 6.38 1.45 -14.00
C TYR A 145 7.26 2.26 -13.04
N LEU A 146 7.81 1.65 -11.99
CA LEU A 146 8.62 2.37 -11.02
C LEU A 146 9.83 3.05 -11.69
N GLY A 147 9.99 4.34 -11.45
CA GLY A 147 11.02 5.17 -12.06
C GLY A 147 10.74 5.61 -13.50
N LYS A 148 9.62 5.20 -14.10
CA LYS A 148 9.17 5.67 -15.42
C LYS A 148 8.43 7.00 -15.30
N SER A 149 8.52 7.81 -16.34
CA SER A 149 7.73 9.02 -16.47
C SER A 149 6.39 8.74 -17.15
N VAL A 150 5.35 9.45 -16.73
CA VAL A 150 4.08 9.50 -17.47
C VAL A 150 4.21 10.11 -18.87
N ALA A 151 5.34 10.77 -19.17
CA ALA A 151 5.64 11.32 -20.49
C ALA A 151 6.47 10.37 -21.38
N ASP A 152 6.88 9.21 -20.86
CA ASP A 152 7.59 8.20 -21.65
C ASP A 152 6.65 7.63 -22.74
N LYS A 153 7.18 7.35 -23.93
CA LYS A 153 6.44 6.84 -25.09
C LYS A 153 6.76 5.38 -25.39
#